data_AF-A0A0S7ZC92-F1
#
_entry.id   AF-A0A0S7ZC92-F1
#
_cell.length_a   1.000
_cell.length_b   1.000
_cell.length_c   1.000
_cell.angle_alpha   90.00
_cell.angle_beta   90.00
_cell.angle_gamma   90.00
#
_symmetry.space_group_name_H-M   'P 1'
#
loop_
_entity.id
_entity.type
_entity.pdbx_description
1 polymer ?
#
loop_
_entity_poly.entity_id
_entity_poly.type
_entity_poly.pdbx_seq_one_letter_code
_entity_poly.pdbx_strand_id
1 'polypeptide(L)'
;MSRHSAKPTRRLTAGLIGLLFTLGLTVFLSRPASAQVDLGIGYAEVIGLPMVDIREIAAILIRSALGLVGFILVLRILWAGFLLMTHGGNEDARGAAIEEMKSAVIGMVIIMTSVSIARFVIDAVVRASYDFL
;
A
#
# COMPACT_ATOMS: atom_id res chain seq x y z
N MET A 1 40.18 34.35 21.22
CA MET A 1 39.59 35.21 20.17
C MET A 1 39.26 34.34 18.98
N SER A 2 37.97 34.30 18.56
CA SER A 2 37.48 33.85 17.24
C SER A 2 37.66 32.38 16.82
N ARG A 3 36.68 31.61 16.35
CA ARG A 3 35.21 31.67 16.25
C ARG A 3 34.82 30.31 15.64
N HIS A 4 33.85 29.64 16.26
CA HIS A 4 32.77 28.88 15.64
C HIS A 4 33.10 27.89 14.50
N SER A 5 33.34 26.64 14.88
CA SER A 5 33.20 25.48 13.97
C SER A 5 31.72 25.29 13.61
N ALA A 6 31.40 25.32 12.32
CA ALA A 6 30.05 25.19 11.79
C ALA A 6 29.64 23.71 11.69
N LYS A 7 28.48 23.35 12.24
CA LYS A 7 27.91 21.99 12.22
C LYS A 7 27.33 21.66 10.83
N PRO A 8 27.92 20.74 10.04
CA PRO A 8 27.44 20.41 8.68
C PRO A 8 26.22 19.47 8.67
N THR A 9 25.83 18.91 9.83
CA THR A 9 24.80 17.86 9.95
C THR A 9 23.37 18.32 9.65
N ARG A 10 23.07 19.63 9.76
CA ARG A 10 21.71 20.18 9.51
C ARG A 10 21.36 20.34 8.02
N ARG A 11 22.35 20.35 7.13
CA ARG A 11 22.11 20.45 5.66
C ARG A 11 21.77 19.09 5.04
N LEU A 12 22.34 18.02 5.60
CA LEU A 12 22.11 16.64 5.16
C LEU A 12 20.72 16.14 5.57
N THR A 13 20.26 16.43 6.80
CA THR A 13 18.91 16.03 7.24
C THR A 13 17.80 16.80 6.52
N ALA A 14 18.02 18.09 6.20
CA ALA A 14 17.09 18.87 5.38
C ALA A 14 17.01 18.35 3.93
N GLY A 15 18.12 17.89 3.37
CA GLY A 15 18.15 17.24 2.05
C GLY A 15 17.40 15.90 2.02
N LEU A 16 17.52 15.08 3.08
CA LEU A 16 16.85 13.80 3.19
C LEU A 16 15.32 13.94 3.31
N ILE A 17 14.86 14.95 4.07
CA ILE A 17 13.43 15.25 4.22
C ILE A 17 12.86 15.81 2.91
N GLY A 18 13.61 16.67 2.20
CA GLY A 18 13.21 17.16 0.87
C GLY A 18 13.15 16.04 -0.18
N LEU A 19 14.07 15.07 -0.11
CA LEU A 19 14.03 13.88 -0.96
C LEU A 19 12.82 13.00 -0.63
N LEU A 20 12.50 12.79 0.65
CA LEU A 20 11.30 12.05 1.06
C LEU A 20 9.99 12.75 0.68
N PHE A 21 9.96 14.08 0.72
CA PHE A 21 8.79 14.87 0.32
C PHE A 21 8.58 14.85 -1.20
N THR A 22 9.67 14.92 -1.98
CA THR A 22 9.61 14.79 -3.45
C THR A 22 9.33 13.36 -3.89
N LEU A 23 9.82 12.34 -3.17
CA LEU A 23 9.44 10.94 -3.38
C LEU A 23 7.97 10.71 -3.01
N GLY A 24 7.49 11.31 -1.93
CA GLY A 24 6.09 11.27 -1.52
C GLY A 24 5.16 11.95 -2.52
N LEU A 25 5.56 13.10 -3.07
CA LEU A 25 4.80 13.84 -4.09
C LEU A 25 4.80 13.10 -5.44
N THR A 26 5.92 12.47 -5.81
CA THR A 26 5.98 11.62 -7.01
C THR A 26 5.17 10.34 -6.85
N VAL A 27 5.07 9.76 -5.65
CA VAL A 27 4.17 8.63 -5.36
C VAL A 27 2.69 9.07 -5.31
N PHE A 28 2.40 10.30 -4.86
CA PHE A 28 1.05 10.86 -4.83
C PHE A 28 0.52 11.26 -6.22
N LEU A 29 1.41 11.76 -7.10
CA LEU A 29 1.13 12.02 -8.51
C LEU A 29 1.27 10.78 -9.40
N SER A 30 2.04 9.77 -8.95
CA SER A 30 1.97 8.44 -9.53
C SER A 30 0.60 7.89 -9.23
N ARG A 31 -0.24 7.82 -10.27
CA ARG A 31 -1.46 7.04 -10.23
C ARG A 31 -1.13 5.71 -9.56
N PRO A 32 -1.87 5.26 -8.53
CA PRO A 32 -1.61 3.95 -7.96
C PRO A 32 -1.60 2.99 -9.14
N ALA A 33 -0.48 2.28 -9.33
CA ALA A 33 -0.37 1.21 -10.30
C ALA A 33 -1.58 0.34 -10.04
N SER A 34 -2.60 0.55 -10.86
CA SER A 34 -3.89 -0.02 -10.60
C SER A 34 -3.64 -1.47 -10.85
N ALA A 35 -3.62 -2.27 -9.78
CA ALA A 35 -3.83 -3.70 -9.89
C ALA A 35 -5.24 -3.83 -10.46
N GLN A 36 -5.34 -3.68 -11.78
CA GLN A 36 -6.54 -3.88 -12.54
C GLN A 36 -6.82 -5.37 -12.42
N VAL A 37 -7.59 -5.72 -11.40
CA VAL A 37 -8.47 -6.87 -11.45
C VAL A 37 -9.40 -6.59 -12.61
N ASP A 38 -9.00 -7.04 -13.78
CA ASP A 38 -9.87 -7.09 -14.95
C ASP A 38 -10.98 -8.07 -14.61
N LEU A 39 -12.13 -7.54 -14.18
CA LEU A 39 -13.28 -8.31 -13.71
C LEU A 39 -14.10 -8.91 -14.87
N GLY A 40 -13.50 -9.09 -16.05
CA GLY A 40 -14.17 -9.64 -17.22
C GLY A 40 -15.32 -8.76 -17.72
N ILE A 41 -15.11 -7.44 -17.78
CA ILE A 41 -16.09 -6.48 -18.32
C ILE A 41 -16.10 -6.43 -19.86
N GLY A 42 -15.23 -7.19 -20.53
CA GLY A 42 -15.29 -7.39 -21.98
C GLY A 42 -16.59 -8.05 -22.47
N TYR A 43 -17.39 -8.63 -21.58
CA TYR A 43 -18.69 -9.24 -21.92
C TYR A 43 -19.87 -8.29 -21.71
N ALA A 44 -19.70 -7.16 -21.02
CA ALA A 44 -20.75 -6.14 -20.84
C ALA A 44 -20.86 -5.23 -22.07
N GLU A 45 -19.77 -5.04 -22.82
CA GLU A 45 -19.76 -4.27 -24.06
C GLU A 45 -20.57 -4.94 -25.19
N VAL A 46 -20.70 -6.27 -25.16
CA VAL A 46 -21.48 -7.04 -26.14
C VAL A 46 -23.01 -6.82 -25.98
N ILE A 47 -23.48 -6.35 -24.81
CA ILE A 47 -24.91 -6.17 -24.51
C ILE A 47 -25.41 -4.72 -24.54
N GLY A 48 -24.58 -3.75 -24.94
CA GLY A 48 -25.07 -2.40 -25.30
C GLY A 48 -25.89 -1.70 -24.22
N LEU A 49 -25.61 -1.95 -22.93
CA LEU A 49 -26.32 -1.32 -21.82
C LEU A 49 -25.61 -0.01 -21.41
N PRO A 50 -26.28 1.15 -21.48
CA PRO A 50 -25.71 2.43 -21.09
C PRO A 50 -26.03 2.71 -19.61
N MET A 51 -25.38 2.04 -18.66
CA MET A 51 -25.44 2.44 -17.25
C MET A 51 -24.18 1.94 -16.54
N VAL A 52 -23.48 2.83 -15.83
CA VAL A 52 -22.38 2.49 -14.92
C VAL A 52 -22.86 1.37 -13.99
N ASP A 53 -22.39 0.14 -14.21
CA ASP A 53 -22.85 -1.02 -13.46
C ASP A 53 -22.57 -0.83 -11.97
N ILE A 54 -23.49 -1.25 -11.10
CA ILE A 54 -23.30 -1.21 -9.63
C ILE A 54 -21.99 -1.93 -9.23
N ARG A 55 -21.59 -2.91 -10.03
CA ARG A 55 -20.33 -3.66 -9.93
C ARG A 55 -19.10 -2.77 -10.10
N GLU A 56 -19.15 -1.80 -11.02
CA GLU A 56 -18.04 -0.87 -11.28
C GLU A 56 -17.86 0.10 -10.11
N ILE A 57 -18.96 0.66 -9.60
CA ILE A 57 -18.94 1.54 -8.42
C ILE A 57 -18.38 0.80 -7.20
N ALA A 58 -18.84 -0.45 -6.98
CA ALA A 58 -18.32 -1.30 -5.91
C ALA A 58 -16.82 -1.61 -6.09
N ALA A 59 -16.38 -1.90 -7.31
CA ALA A 59 -14.97 -2.17 -7.59
C ALA A 59 -14.07 -0.95 -7.33
N ILE A 60 -14.51 0.25 -7.69
CA ILE A 60 -13.80 1.51 -7.41
C ILE A 60 -13.69 1.76 -5.91
N LEU A 61 -14.78 1.53 -5.16
CA LEU A 61 -14.80 1.73 -3.71
C LEU A 61 -13.87 0.75 -2.99
N ILE A 62 -13.94 -0.54 -3.34
CA ILE A 62 -13.09 -1.58 -2.76
C ILE A 62 -11.61 -1.29 -3.05
N ARG A 63 -11.26 -0.90 -4.29
CA ARG A 63 -9.88 -0.56 -4.65
C ARG A 63 -9.36 0.66 -3.90
N SER A 64 -10.20 1.68 -3.74
CA SER A 64 -9.83 2.88 -2.98
C SER A 64 -9.61 2.56 -1.51
N ALA A 65 -10.51 1.78 -0.90
CA ALA A 65 -10.36 1.31 0.48
C ALA A 65 -9.10 0.45 0.66
N LEU A 66 -8.85 -0.49 -0.25
CA LEU A 66 -7.69 -1.37 -0.20
C LEU A 66 -6.36 -0.59 -0.36
N GLY A 67 -6.35 0.44 -1.20
CA GLY A 67 -5.23 1.36 -1.34
C GLY A 67 -4.93 2.13 -0.06
N LEU A 68 -5.97 2.64 0.63
CA LEU A 68 -5.81 3.33 1.91
C LEU A 68 -5.26 2.41 3.01
N VAL A 69 -5.76 1.17 3.10
CA VAL A 69 -5.25 0.19 4.07
C VAL A 69 -3.80 -0.17 3.78
N GLY A 70 -3.44 -0.41 2.52
CA GLY A 70 -2.05 -0.66 2.12
C GLY A 70 -1.12 0.51 2.44
N PHE A 71 -1.58 1.74 2.23
CA PHE A 71 -0.83 2.95 2.58
C PHE A 71 -0.53 3.04 4.08
N ILE A 72 -1.52 2.80 4.94
CA ILE A 72 -1.35 2.80 6.39
C ILE A 72 -0.33 1.73 6.82
N LEU A 73 -0.37 0.54 6.21
CA LEU A 73 0.58 -0.53 6.48
C LEU A 73 2.03 -0.12 6.19
N VAL A 74 2.27 0.54 5.06
CA VAL A 74 3.61 1.05 4.72
C VAL A 74 4.09 2.05 5.77
N LEU A 75 3.22 2.97 6.21
CA LEU A 75 3.57 3.91 7.28
C LEU A 75 3.93 3.21 8.59
N ARG A 76 3.22 2.14 8.95
CA ARG A 76 3.53 1.33 10.15
C ARG A 76 4.90 0.67 10.04
N ILE A 77 5.24 0.10 8.89
CA ILE A 77 6.57 -0.51 8.65
C ILE A 77 7.69 0.53 8.77
N LEU A 78 7.50 1.72 8.19
CA LEU A 78 8.48 2.81 8.29
C LEU A 78 8.67 3.26 9.74
N TRP A 79 7.58 3.39 10.50
CA TRP A 79 7.64 3.76 11.91
C TRP A 79 8.40 2.72 12.75
N ALA A 80 8.08 1.43 12.57
CA ALA A 80 8.75 0.33 13.23
C ALA A 80 10.25 0.28 12.88
N GLY A 81 10.58 0.46 11.60
CA GLY A 81 11.96 0.51 11.13
C GLY A 81 12.74 1.69 11.71
N PHE A 82 12.12 2.86 11.79
CA PHE A 82 12.75 4.03 12.41
C PHE A 82 12.99 3.84 13.90
N LEU A 83 12.02 3.26 14.62
CA LEU A 83 12.17 2.92 16.05
C LEU A 83 13.31 1.92 16.27
N LEU A 84 13.44 0.94 15.37
CA LEU A 84 14.55 -0.03 15.39
C LEU A 84 15.91 0.62 15.08
N MET A 85 15.98 1.68 14.28
CA MET A 85 17.26 2.34 14.01
C MET A 85 17.65 3.34 15.10
N THR A 86 16.67 3.90 15.81
CA THR A 86 16.88 5.02 16.75
C THR A 86 16.86 4.63 18.22
N HIS A 87 16.64 3.36 18.55
CA HIS A 87 16.53 2.87 19.93
C HIS A 87 17.79 3.01 20.81
N GLY A 88 18.94 3.42 20.26
CA GLY A 88 20.10 3.85 21.05
C GLY A 88 20.72 2.82 22.00
N GLY A 89 20.36 1.53 21.87
CA GLY A 89 20.80 0.46 22.77
C GLY A 89 19.80 0.08 23.87
N ASN A 90 18.63 0.71 23.93
CA ASN A 90 17.56 0.29 24.83
C ASN A 90 16.87 -0.98 24.28
N GLU A 91 16.99 -2.09 25.02
CA GLU A 91 16.40 -3.38 24.64
C GLU A 91 14.86 -3.33 24.60
N ASP A 92 14.21 -2.51 25.43
CA ASP A 92 12.76 -2.38 25.46
C ASP A 92 12.23 -1.76 24.16
N ALA A 93 12.88 -0.69 23.69
CA ALA A 93 12.52 -0.03 22.45
C ALA A 93 12.79 -0.92 21.22
N ARG A 94 13.82 -1.76 21.29
CA ARG A 94 14.09 -2.78 20.27
C ARG A 94 13.04 -3.89 20.26
N GLY A 95 12.65 -4.39 21.43
CA GLY A 95 11.58 -5.39 21.57
C GLY A 95 10.27 -4.88 20.99
N ALA A 96 9.86 -3.67 21.38
CA ALA A 96 8.66 -3.02 20.87
C ALA A 96 8.68 -2.82 19.35
N ALA A 97 9.81 -2.39 18.78
CA ALA A 97 9.94 -2.21 17.32
C ALA A 97 9.80 -3.53 16.55
N ILE A 98 10.35 -4.62 17.09
CA ILE A 98 10.25 -5.96 16.47
C ILE A 98 8.82 -6.49 16.56
N GLU A 99 8.15 -6.31 17.70
CA GLU A 99 6.76 -6.72 17.87
C GLU A 99 5.83 -5.96 16.91
N GLU A 100 6.05 -4.65 16.79
CA GLU A 100 5.34 -3.80 15.84
C GLU A 100 5.55 -4.28 14.39
N MET A 101 6.80 -4.59 14.01
CA MET A 101 7.13 -5.13 12.69
C MET A 101 6.41 -6.46 12.42
N LYS A 102 6.38 -7.37 13.40
CA LYS A 102 5.64 -8.65 13.27
C LYS A 102 4.16 -8.41 13.02
N SER A 103 3.55 -7.49 13.75
CA SER A 103 2.14 -7.14 13.57
C SER A 103 1.85 -6.59 12.17
N ALA A 104 2.74 -5.73 11.64
CA ALA A 104 2.63 -5.18 10.30
C ALA A 104 2.76 -6.26 9.21
N VAL A 105 3.71 -7.18 9.36
CA VAL A 105 3.89 -8.29 8.41
C VAL A 105 2.67 -9.21 8.38
N ILE A 106 2.11 -9.54 9.55
CA ILE A 106 0.88 -10.35 9.62
C ILE A 106 -0.28 -9.64 8.90
N GLY A 107 -0.43 -8.33 9.11
CA GLY A 107 -1.42 -7.52 8.39
C GLY A 107 -1.24 -7.56 6.87
N MET A 108 0.00 -7.50 6.39
CA MET A 108 0.31 -7.63 4.96
C MET A 108 -0.14 -8.99 4.40
N VAL A 109 0.18 -10.08 5.11
CA VAL A 109 -0.18 -11.44 4.69
C VAL A 109 -1.70 -11.63 4.62
N ILE A 110 -2.44 -11.08 5.59
CA ILE A 110 -3.91 -11.17 5.62
C ILE A 110 -4.53 -10.51 4.37
N ILE A 111 -4.06 -9.30 4.02
CA ILE A 111 -4.61 -8.57 2.86
C ILE A 111 -4.29 -9.29 1.55
N MET A 112 -3.06 -9.79 1.40
CA MET A 112 -2.68 -10.56 0.20
C MET A 112 -3.53 -11.83 0.08
N THR A 113 -3.77 -12.51 1.20
CA THR A 113 -4.60 -13.72 1.24
C THR A 113 -6.07 -13.41 0.89
N SER A 114 -6.63 -12.35 1.47
CA SER A 114 -8.01 -11.91 1.20
C SER A 114 -8.26 -11.67 -0.28
N VAL A 115 -7.40 -10.89 -0.93
CA VAL A 115 -7.53 -10.55 -2.36
C VAL A 115 -7.32 -11.78 -3.24
N SER A 116 -6.37 -12.66 -2.90
CA SER A 116 -6.16 -13.92 -3.63
C SER A 116 -7.39 -14.81 -3.59
N ILE A 117 -8.00 -15.00 -2.41
CA ILE A 117 -9.20 -15.81 -2.27
C ILE A 117 -10.37 -15.19 -3.03
N ALA A 118 -10.58 -13.87 -2.92
CA ALA A 118 -11.66 -13.18 -3.62
C ALA A 118 -11.57 -13.37 -5.15
N ARG A 119 -10.37 -13.22 -5.73
CA ARG A 119 -10.13 -13.46 -7.15
C ARG A 119 -10.35 -14.91 -7.54
N PHE A 120 -9.85 -15.84 -6.73
CA PHE A 120 -10.03 -17.27 -6.98
C PHE A 120 -11.52 -17.65 -7.09
N VAL A 121 -12.37 -17.13 -6.21
CA VAL A 121 -13.81 -17.39 -6.23
C VAL A 121 -14.46 -16.81 -7.48
N ILE A 122 -14.14 -15.56 -7.84
CA ILE A 122 -14.67 -14.92 -9.05
C ILE A 122 -14.28 -15.72 -10.29
N ASP A 123 -13.00 -16.08 -10.41
CA ASP A 123 -12.50 -16.84 -11.55
C ASP A 123 -13.11 -18.24 -11.63
N ALA A 124 -13.37 -18.89 -10.49
CA ALA A 124 -14.02 -20.19 -10.44
C ALA A 124 -15.46 -20.14 -10.97
N VAL A 125 -16.24 -19.12 -10.56
CA VAL A 125 -17.62 -18.92 -11.03
C VAL A 125 -17.64 -18.58 -12.53
N VAL A 126 -16.72 -17.73 -12.98
CA VAL A 126 -16.63 -17.31 -14.38
C VAL A 126 -16.26 -18.50 -15.28
N ARG A 127 -15.26 -19.31 -14.90
CA ARG A 127 -14.90 -20.53 -15.64
C ARG A 127 -16.06 -21.53 -15.75
N ALA A 128 -16.77 -21.79 -14.65
CA ALA A 128 -17.92 -22.68 -14.65
C ALA A 128 -19.06 -22.18 -15.55
N SER A 129 -19.17 -20.85 -15.73
CA SER A 129 -20.20 -20.25 -16.60
C SER A 129 -19.87 -20.41 -18.08
N TYR A 130 -18.59 -20.38 -18.46
CA TYR A 130 -18.16 -20.64 -19.85
C TYR A 130 -18.19 -22.12 -20.23
N ASP A 131 -18.01 -23.03 -19.28
CA ASP A 131 -18.06 -24.48 -19.54
C ASP A 131 -19.47 -24.97 -19.90
N PHE A 132 -20.51 -24.20 -19.56
CA PHE A 132 -21.91 -24.54 -19.82
C PHE A 132 -22.44 -24.07 -21.19
N LEU A 133 -21.67 -23.27 -21.94
CA LEU A 133 -22.01 -22.75 -23.29
C LEU A 133 -21.21 -23.48 -24.37
#